data_AF-A0A971M573-F1
#
_entry.id   AF-A0A971M573-F1
#
_cell.length_a   1.000
_cell.length_b   1.000
_cell.length_c   1.000
_cell.angle_alpha   90.00
_cell.angle_beta   90.00
_cell.angle_gamma   90.00
#
_symmetry.space_group_name_H-M   'P 1'
#
loop_
_entity.id
_entity.type
_entity.pdbx_description
1 polymer ?
#
loop_
_entity_poly.entity_id
_entity_poly.type
_entity_poly.pdbx_seq_one_letter_code
_entity_poly.pdbx_strand_id
1 'polypeptide(L)'
;MVSNSEILSRLTGDFKVVAELVGVEAALEISRTFGGLTLSIPKLSFIHREERDEEIRNAYDRGEPVRKLTLRYGLTVRQIYTILKEETRGDSK
;
A
#
# COMPACT_ATOMS: atom_id res chain seq x y z
N MET A 1 -37.15 4.05 -0.72
CA MET A 1 -35.68 3.88 -0.74
C MET A 1 -35.40 2.40 -0.65
N VAL A 2 -34.50 1.86 -1.48
CA VAL A 2 -34.08 0.45 -1.38
C VAL A 2 -33.19 0.34 -0.12
N SER A 3 -33.39 -0.70 0.69
CA SER A 3 -32.58 -0.91 1.90
C SER A 3 -31.18 -1.42 1.55
N ASN A 4 -30.20 -1.15 2.41
CA ASN A 4 -28.82 -1.59 2.22
C ASN A 4 -28.70 -3.12 2.13
N SER A 5 -29.50 -3.86 2.90
CA SER A 5 -29.57 -5.32 2.86
C SER A 5 -30.08 -5.86 1.51
N GLU A 6 -31.04 -5.19 0.89
CA GLU A 6 -31.54 -5.55 -0.44
C GLU A 6 -30.47 -5.32 -1.51
N ILE A 7 -29.71 -4.22 -1.43
CA ILE A 7 -28.61 -3.91 -2.36
C ILE A 7 -27.49 -4.96 -2.24
N LEU A 8 -27.07 -5.29 -1.02
CA LEU A 8 -26.03 -6.29 -0.77
C LEU A 8 -26.39 -7.68 -1.30
N SER A 9 -27.68 -8.04 -1.27
CA SER A 9 -28.14 -9.33 -1.81
C SER A 9 -27.96 -9.47 -3.32
N ARG A 10 -27.92 -8.34 -4.03
CA ARG A 10 -27.79 -8.28 -5.50
C ARG A 10 -26.35 -8.14 -5.98
N LEU A 11 -25.43 -7.72 -5.11
CA LEU A 11 -24.00 -7.68 -5.40
C LEU A 11 -23.42 -9.10 -5.36
N THR A 12 -22.41 -9.36 -6.19
CA THR A 12 -21.73 -10.65 -6.29
C THR A 12 -20.21 -10.47 -6.29
N GLY A 13 -19.50 -11.54 -5.97
CA GLY A 13 -18.03 -11.59 -6.00
C GLY A 13 -17.35 -10.59 -5.07
N ASP A 14 -16.15 -10.16 -5.46
CA ASP A 14 -15.28 -9.30 -4.65
C ASP A 14 -15.92 -7.95 -4.33
N PHE A 15 -16.77 -7.43 -5.22
CA PHE A 15 -17.42 -6.15 -4.98
C PHE A 15 -18.46 -6.20 -3.86
N LYS A 16 -19.09 -7.36 -3.63
CA LYS A 16 -19.94 -7.56 -2.44
C LYS A 16 -19.11 -7.49 -1.16
N VAL A 17 -17.94 -8.12 -1.14
CA VAL A 17 -17.02 -8.10 0.01
C VAL A 17 -16.56 -6.67 0.30
N VAL A 18 -16.26 -5.89 -0.74
CA VAL A 18 -15.95 -4.46 -0.59
C VAL A 18 -17.13 -3.72 0.04
N ALA A 19 -18.36 -3.92 -0.44
CA ALA A 19 -19.54 -3.26 0.11
C ALA A 19 -19.86 -3.62 1.56
N GLU A 20 -19.61 -4.86 1.97
CA GLU A 20 -19.71 -5.29 3.37
C GLU A 20 -18.62 -4.66 4.24
N LEU A 21 -17.42 -4.44 3.70
CA LEU A 21 -16.27 -3.86 4.41
C LEU A 21 -16.38 -2.34 4.60
N VAL A 22 -16.72 -1.60 3.53
CA VAL A 22 -16.70 -0.12 3.53
C VAL A 22 -18.08 0.51 3.73
N GLY A 23 -19.14 -0.28 3.70
CA GLY A 23 -20.52 0.17 3.71
C GLY A 23 -21.12 0.37 2.31
N VAL A 24 -22.44 0.25 2.22
CA VAL A 24 -23.16 0.27 0.93
C VAL A 24 -23.05 1.62 0.24
N GLU A 25 -23.16 2.72 0.98
CA GLU A 25 -23.10 4.08 0.44
C GLU A 25 -21.75 4.36 -0.22
N ALA A 26 -20.65 4.02 0.46
CA ALA A 26 -19.30 4.19 -0.06
C ALA A 26 -19.02 3.26 -1.24
N ALA A 27 -19.49 2.00 -1.20
CA ALA A 27 -19.38 1.09 -2.34
C ALA A 27 -20.14 1.59 -3.57
N LEU A 28 -21.34 2.18 -3.39
CA LEU A 28 -22.07 2.80 -4.49
C LEU A 28 -21.30 4.00 -5.07
N GLU A 29 -20.58 4.76 -4.26
CA GLU A 29 -19.73 5.86 -4.74
C GLU A 29 -18.52 5.36 -5.54
N ILE A 30 -17.88 4.28 -5.08
CA ILE A 30 -16.82 3.58 -5.83
C ILE A 30 -17.37 3.10 -7.18
N SER A 31 -18.56 2.47 -7.18
CA SER A 31 -19.20 2.00 -8.42
C SER A 31 -19.56 3.14 -9.37
N ARG A 32 -20.02 4.28 -8.86
CA ARG A 32 -20.34 5.46 -9.69
C ARG A 32 -19.08 6.07 -10.31
N THR A 33 -17.98 6.09 -9.57
CA THR A 33 -16.73 6.74 -9.98
C THR A 33 -15.89 5.86 -10.91
N PHE A 34 -15.81 4.55 -10.62
CA PHE A 34 -14.88 3.64 -11.28
C PHE A 34 -15.56 2.47 -12.00
N GLY A 35 -16.90 2.43 -12.05
CA GLY A 35 -17.66 1.37 -12.71
C GLY A 35 -17.24 1.18 -14.17
N GLY A 36 -17.02 -0.07 -14.58
CA GLY A 36 -16.55 -0.42 -15.92
C GLY A 36 -15.02 -0.37 -16.10
N LEU A 37 -14.28 0.10 -15.10
CA LEU A 37 -12.82 0.04 -15.08
C LEU A 37 -12.32 -1.20 -14.34
N THR A 38 -11.10 -1.64 -14.68
CA THR A 38 -10.37 -2.65 -13.89
C THR A 38 -9.43 -1.94 -12.94
N LEU A 39 -9.76 -1.94 -11.65
CA LEU A 39 -8.90 -1.39 -10.60
C LEU A 39 -8.01 -2.49 -10.02
N SER A 40 -6.70 -2.23 -9.99
CA SER A 40 -5.76 -3.05 -9.22
C SER A 40 -5.63 -2.45 -7.82
N ILE A 41 -5.91 -3.24 -6.77
CA ILE A 41 -5.68 -2.84 -5.38
C ILE A 41 -4.24 -3.23 -5.02
N PRO A 42 -3.29 -2.28 -4.95
CA PRO A 42 -1.91 -2.59 -4.60
C PRO A 42 -1.84 -3.04 -3.14
N LYS A 43 -0.93 -3.97 -2.83
CA LYS A 43 -0.61 -4.28 -1.44
C LYS A 43 0.00 -3.04 -0.79
N LEU A 44 -0.48 -2.66 0.41
CA LEU A 44 0.06 -1.51 1.16
C LEU A 44 1.58 -1.60 1.41
N SER A 45 2.14 -2.81 1.35
CA SER A 45 3.59 -3.03 1.39
C SER A 45 4.38 -2.30 0.30
N PHE A 46 3.74 -1.94 -0.83
CA PHE A 46 4.35 -1.15 -1.89
C PHE A 46 4.21 0.36 -1.65
N ILE A 47 3.08 0.82 -1.12
CA ILE A 47 2.81 2.26 -0.90
C ILE A 47 3.81 2.84 0.10
N HIS A 48 4.13 2.09 1.15
CA HIS A 48 5.13 2.52 2.14
C HIS A 48 6.55 2.11 1.77
N ARG A 49 6.79 1.44 0.62
CA ARG A 49 8.13 0.93 0.31
C ARG A 49 9.08 2.07 -0.01
N GLU A 50 8.69 2.97 -0.90
CA GLU A 50 9.54 4.09 -1.32
C GLU A 50 9.81 5.03 -0.16
N GLU A 51 8.77 5.42 0.58
CA GLU A 51 8.88 6.28 1.78
C GLU A 51 9.74 5.64 2.87
N ARG A 52 9.54 4.34 3.17
CA ARG A 52 10.39 3.61 4.13
C ARG A 52 11.84 3.54 3.64
N ASP A 53 12.05 3.24 2.37
CA ASP A 53 13.38 3.07 1.80
C ASP A 53 14.14 4.40 1.79
N GLU A 54 13.46 5.53 1.54
CA GLU A 54 13.98 6.88 1.69
C GLU A 54 14.30 7.21 3.16
N GLU A 55 13.42 6.88 4.10
CA GLU A 55 13.67 7.09 5.54
C GLU A 55 14.88 6.27 6.02
N ILE A 56 15.04 5.03 5.54
CA ILE A 56 16.19 4.16 5.84
C ILE A 56 17.49 4.78 5.34
N ARG A 57 17.53 5.34 4.13
CA ARG A 57 18.71 6.03 3.58
C ARG A 57 19.07 7.27 4.39
N ASN A 58 18.09 8.15 4.60
CA ASN A 58 18.25 9.36 5.41
C ASN A 58 18.74 9.04 6.83
N ALA A 59 18.26 7.97 7.45
CA ALA A 59 18.73 7.53 8.76
C ALA A 59 20.17 7.00 8.72
N TYR A 60 20.54 6.26 7.68
CA TYR A 60 21.89 5.76 7.47
C TYR A 60 22.89 6.91 7.23
N ASP A 61 22.53 7.91 6.42
CA ASP A 61 23.38 9.07 6.12
C ASP A 61 23.63 9.95 7.35
N ARG A 62 22.65 10.00 8.28
CA ARG A 62 22.83 10.60 9.61
C ARG A 62 23.70 9.78 10.56
N GLY A 63 24.21 8.62 10.12
CA GLY A 63 25.08 7.73 10.88
C GLY A 63 24.34 6.72 11.76
N GLU A 64 23.04 6.47 11.57
CA GLU A 64 22.37 5.40 12.31
C GLU A 64 22.95 4.02 11.93
N PRO A 65 23.33 3.18 12.91
CA PRO A 65 23.93 1.89 12.61
C PRO A 65 22.92 0.93 11.99
N VAL A 66 23.35 0.14 10.99
CA VAL A 66 22.52 -0.84 10.26
C VAL A 66 21.73 -1.76 11.19
N ARG A 67 22.32 -2.20 12.30
CA ARG A 67 21.66 -3.05 13.30
C ARG A 67 20.41 -2.39 13.92
N LYS A 68 20.42 -1.08 14.09
CA LYS A 68 19.26 -0.33 14.60
C LYS A 68 18.17 -0.23 13.55
N LEU A 69 18.54 -0.04 12.28
CA LEU A 69 17.61 -0.01 11.15
C LEU A 69 16.93 -1.37 10.95
N THR A 70 17.66 -2.48 11.05
CA THR A 70 17.07 -3.83 10.94
C THR A 70 15.99 -4.09 11.99
N LEU A 71 16.21 -3.62 13.23
CA LEU A 71 15.24 -3.78 14.31
C LEU A 71 14.03 -2.88 14.13
N ARG A 72 14.23 -1.60 13.76
CA ARG A 72 13.15 -0.62 13.58
C ARG A 72 12.18 -1.03 12.47
N TYR A 73 12.71 -1.51 11.34
CA TYR A 73 11.91 -1.79 10.15
C TYR A 73 11.61 -3.29 9.96
N GLY A 74 12.08 -4.16 10.84
CA GLY A 74 11.88 -5.61 10.71
C GLY A 74 12.53 -6.23 9.47
N LEU A 75 13.61 -5.60 8.98
CA LEU A 75 14.31 -6.00 7.76
C LEU A 75 15.60 -6.74 8.10
N THR A 76 16.00 -7.67 7.24
CA THR A 76 17.32 -8.30 7.32
C THR A 76 18.42 -7.32 6.92
N VAL A 77 19.64 -7.57 7.40
CA VAL A 77 20.84 -6.78 7.02
C VAL A 77 21.01 -6.73 5.50
N ARG A 78 20.75 -7.84 4.80
CA ARG A 78 20.80 -7.91 3.33
C ARG A 78 19.78 -6.99 2.67
N GLN A 79 18.56 -6.92 3.19
CA GLN A 79 17.52 -6.02 2.66
C GLN A 79 17.89 -4.56 2.87
N ILE A 80 18.42 -4.19 4.04
CA ILE A 80 18.91 -2.83 4.30
C ILE A 80 20.01 -2.46 3.28
N TYR A 81 21.04 -3.29 3.10
CA TYR A 81 22.08 -2.99 2.10
C TYR A 81 21.56 -2.96 0.65
N THR A 82 20.50 -3.70 0.34
CA THR A 82 19.87 -3.63 -0.99
C THR A 82 19.24 -2.25 -1.21
N ILE A 83 18.51 -1.76 -0.21
CA ILE A 83 17.86 -0.44 -0.22
C ILE A 83 18.89 0.70 -0.33
N LEU A 84 20.00 0.60 0.41
CA LEU A 84 21.10 1.58 0.38
C LEU A 84 21.84 1.57 -0.97
N LYS A 85 21.93 0.42 -1.65
CA LYS A 85 22.61 0.31 -2.96
C LYS A 85 21.76 0.81 -4.13
N GLU A 86 20.43 0.77 -4.01
CA GLU A 86 19.52 1.21 -5.07
C GLU A 86 19.59 2.72 -5.34
N GLU A 87 20.04 3.52 -4.36
CA GLU A 87 20.29 4.97 -4.50
C GLU A 87 21.43 5.29 -5.48
N THR A 88 22.50 4.48 -5.48
CA THR A 88 23.70 4.77 -6.29
C THR A 88 23.47 4.65 -7.80
N ARG A 89 22.27 4.21 -8.23
CA ARG A 89 21.86 4.16 -9.64
C ARG A 89 21.01 5.35 -10.09
N GLY A 90 20.58 6.22 -9.16
CA GLY A 90 19.68 7.35 -9.42
C GLY A 90 20.36 8.67 -9.79
N ASP A 91 21.61 8.89 -9.39
CA ASP A 91 22.34 10.17 -9.57
C ASP A 91 23.06 10.31 -10.93
N SER A 92 22.59 9.62 -11.96
CA SER A 92 22.98 9.89 -13.35
C SER A 92 21.80 10.50 -14.10
N LYS A 93 21.49 11.77 -13.80
CA LYS A 93 20.71 12.60 -14.71
C LYS A 93 21.02 14.08 -14.58
#